data_AF-A0A9P5TLS9-F1
#
_entry.id   AF-A0A9P5TLS9-F1
#
_cell.length_a   1.000
_cell.length_b   1.000
_cell.length_c   1.000
_cell.angle_alpha   90.00
_cell.angle_beta   90.00
_cell.angle_gamma   90.00
#
_symmetry.space_group_name_H-M   'P 1'
#
loop_
_entity.id
_entity.type
_entity.pdbx_description
1 polymer ?
#
loop_
_entity_poly.entity_id
_entity_poly.type
_entity_poly.pdbx_seq_one_letter_code
_entity_poly.pdbx_strand_id
1 'polypeptide(L)' 'NPNDKSFEPHFTNYPVVELEYPNRDASERFILLAPKDKDHYNPIMDLERTLYTIVECQLLFL' A
#
# COMPACT_ATOMS: atom_id res chain seq x y z
N ASN A 1 -17.83 -1.37 22.04
CA ASN A 1 -17.35 -0.55 23.17
C ASN A 1 -17.47 0.91 22.73
N PRO A 2 -18.21 1.80 23.43
CA PRO A 2 -18.41 3.19 23.00
C PRO A 2 -17.13 4.04 22.97
N ASN A 3 -16.03 3.56 23.56
CA ASN A 3 -14.71 4.19 23.52
C ASN A 3 -13.75 3.49 22.54
N ASP A 4 -14.25 2.63 21.65
CA ASP A 4 -13.43 1.92 20.68
C ASP A 4 -12.94 2.87 19.58
N LYS A 5 -11.65 3.20 19.64
CA LYS A 5 -10.95 4.06 18.68
C LYS A 5 -10.06 3.25 17.72
N SER A 6 -10.25 1.93 17.61
CA SER A 6 -9.44 1.06 16.76
C SER A 6 -9.47 1.44 15.28
N PHE A 7 -10.50 2.17 14.84
CA PHE A 7 -10.62 2.71 13.48
C PHE A 7 -10.02 4.12 13.32
N GLU A 8 -9.67 4.81 14.41
CA GLU A 8 -8.96 6.09 14.32
C GLU A 8 -7.49 5.82 13.95
N PRO A 9 -6.89 6.57 13.01
CA PRO A 9 -5.50 6.39 12.66
C PRO A 9 -4.61 6.68 13.87
N HIS A 10 -3.87 5.67 14.33
CA HIS A 10 -2.89 5.84 15.40
C HIS A 10 -1.77 6.77 14.92
N PHE A 11 -1.28 7.67 15.78
CA PHE A 11 -0.31 8.70 15.41
C PHE A 11 1.00 8.19 14.77
N THR A 12 1.32 6.91 14.99
CA THR A 12 2.54 6.26 14.48
C THR A 12 2.33 4.83 14.00
N ASN A 13 1.14 4.26 14.25
CA ASN A 13 0.86 2.84 13.97
C ASN A 13 -0.26 2.75 12.93
N TYR A 14 0.08 3.17 11.73
CA TYR A 14 -0.86 3.18 10.61
C TYR A 14 -1.09 1.76 10.09
N PRO A 15 -2.28 1.46 9.52
CA PRO A 15 -2.44 0.25 8.75
C PRO A 15 -1.46 0.28 7.57
N VAL A 16 -0.70 -0.79 7.39
CA VAL A 16 0.28 -0.93 6.31
C VAL A 16 0.12 -2.29 5.65
N VAL A 17 0.59 -2.38 4.41
CA VAL A 17 0.86 -3.65 3.73
C VAL A 17 2.33 -3.68 3.31
N GLU A 18 2.93 -4.86 3.32
CA GLU A 18 4.25 -5.11 2.77
C GLU A 18 4.09 -5.89 1.47
N LEU A 19 4.61 -5.34 0.37
CA LEU A 19 4.63 -5.94 -0.95
C LEU A 19 6.02 -6.50 -1.22
N GLU A 20 6.13 -7.80 -1.42
CA GLU A 20 7.35 -8.45 -1.90
C GLU A 20 7.46 -8.32 -3.43
N TYR A 21 8.61 -7.86 -3.89
CA TYR A 21 8.90 -7.72 -5.32
C TYR A 21 9.37 -9.05 -5.92
N PRO A 22 9.25 -9.24 -7.25
CA PRO A 22 9.78 -10.44 -7.92
C PRO A 22 11.29 -10.62 -7.80
N ASN A 23 12.03 -9.53 -7.53
CA ASN A 23 13.47 -9.59 -7.33
C ASN A 23 13.79 -10.09 -5.92
N ARG A 24 14.90 -10.79 -5.77
CA ARG A 24 15.26 -11.43 -4.50
C ARG A 24 15.43 -10.41 -3.37
N ASP A 25 14.84 -10.72 -2.21
CA ASP A 25 14.99 -9.96 -0.96
C ASP A 25 14.61 -8.47 -1.07
N ALA A 26 13.68 -8.13 -1.97
CA ALA A 26 13.20 -6.77 -2.17
C ALA A 26 11.72 -6.67 -1.76
N SER A 27 11.41 -5.75 -0.85
CA SER A 27 10.03 -5.43 -0.46
C SER A 27 9.84 -3.93 -0.26
N GLU A 28 8.58 -3.49 -0.31
CA GLU A 28 8.18 -2.12 0.01
C GLU A 28 6.96 -2.10 0.92
N ARG A 29 6.90 -1.11 1.82
CA ARG A 29 5.80 -0.93 2.77
C ARG A 29 4.94 0.26 2.39
N PHE A 30 3.66 0.00 2.12
CA PHE A 30 2.67 1.01 1.75
C PHE A 30 1.75 1.31 2.93
N ILE A 31 1.49 2.59 3.19
CA ILE A 31 0.54 3.03 4.21
C ILE A 31 -0.87 3.02 3.63
N LEU A 32 -1.80 2.28 4.24
CA LEU A 32 -3.18 2.14 3.77
C LEU A 32 -4.08 3.28 4.26
N LEU A 33 -3.62 4.52 4.07
CA LEU A 33 -4.38 5.72 4.39
C LEU A 33 -4.65 6.49 3.10
N ALA A 34 -5.94 6.74 2.84
CA ALA A 34 -6.33 7.63 1.76
C ALA A 34 -5.88 9.06 2.09
N PRO A 35 -5.32 9.80 1.13
CA PRO A 35 -4.96 11.19 1.35
C PRO A 35 -6.21 12.03 1.60
N LYS A 36 -6.09 13.05 2.45
CA LYS A 36 -7.18 14.01 2.71
C LYS A 36 -7.41 14.98 1.55
N ASP A 37 -6.41 15.14 0.69
CA ASP A 37 -6.42 16.02 -0.47
C ASP A 37 -6.07 15.19 -1.72
N LYS A 38 -6.74 15.47 -2.83
CA LYS A 38 -6.52 14.80 -4.12
C LYS A 38 -5.13 15.09 -4.71
N ASP A 39 -4.51 16.19 -4.31
CA ASP A 39 -3.19 16.60 -4.82
C ASP A 39 -2.04 16.01 -4.00
N HIS A 40 -2.35 15.27 -2.91
CA HIS A 40 -1.36 14.54 -2.13
C HIS A 40 -1.08 13.15 -2.70
N TYR A 41 0.12 12.63 -2.39
CA TYR A 41 0.48 11.25 -2.68
C TYR A 41 -0.58 10.27 -2.17
N ASN A 42 -0.99 9.34 -3.03
CA ASN A 42 -1.99 8.33 -2.74
C ASN A 42 -1.33 6.94 -2.72
N PRO A 43 -0.92 6.45 -1.55
CA PRO A 43 -0.19 5.18 -1.45
C PRO A 43 -1.02 3.98 -1.91
N ILE A 44 -2.35 4.06 -1.84
CA ILE A 44 -3.25 2.97 -2.25
C ILE A 44 -3.24 2.83 -3.77
N MET A 45 -3.31 3.95 -4.50
CA MET A 45 -3.22 3.94 -5.96
C MET A 45 -1.83 3.53 -6.44
N ASP A 46 -0.79 3.89 -5.68
CA ASP A 46 0.58 3.52 -6.01
C ASP A 46 0.85 2.02 -5.82
N LEU A 47 0.35 1.44 -4.71
CA LEU A 47 0.33 0.00 -4.48
C LEU A 47 -0.41 -0.74 -5.61
N GLU A 48 -1.60 -0.27 -5.99
CA GLU A 48 -2.40 -0.86 -7.06
C GLU A 48 -1.62 -0.88 -8.39
N ARG A 49 -1.05 0.26 -8.78
CA ARG A 49 -0.25 0.39 -10.01
C ARG A 49 0.99 -0.50 -9.99
N THR A 50 1.64 -0.58 -8.84
CA THR A 50 2.81 -1.44 -8.64
C THR A 50 2.44 -2.92 -8.85
N LEU A 51 1.32 -3.37 -8.27
CA LEU A 51 0.80 -4.73 -8.45
C LEU A 51 0.47 -5.03 -9.91
N TYR A 52 -0.26 -4.14 -10.59
CA TYR A 52 -0.55 -4.31 -12.02
C TYR A 52 0.73 -4.39 -12.85
N THR A 53 1.70 -3.52 -12.59
CA THR A 53 2.99 -3.52 -13.29
C THR A 53 3.72 -4.85 -13.11
N ILE A 54 3.76 -5.40 -11.88
CA ILE A 54 4.37 -6.70 -11.62
C ILE A 54 3.68 -7.80 -12.43
N VAL A 55 2.35 -7.85 -12.41
CA VAL A 55 1.57 -8.87 -13.12
C VAL A 55 1.75 -8.75 -14.64
N GLU A 56 1.69 -7.53 -15.19
CA GLU A 56 1.89 -7.27 -16.61
C GLU A 56 3.28 -7.70 -17.07
N CYS A 57 4.32 -7.33 -16.31
CA CYS A 57 5.68 -7.75 -16.61
C CYS A 57 5.82 -9.28 -16.53
N GLN A 58 5.25 -9.93 -15.52
CA GLN A 58 5.33 -11.40 -15.39
C GLN A 58 4.62 -12.14 -16.53
N LEU A 59 3.46 -11.65 -16.98
CA LEU A 59 2.72 -12.26 -18.10
C LEU A 59 3.41 -12.06 -19.45
N LEU A 60 4.22 -11.02 -19.62
CA LEU A 60 5.04 -10.83 -20.82
C LEU A 60 6.21 -11.81 -20.95
N PHE A 61 6.59 -12.48 -19.85
CA PHE A 61 7.69 -13.45 -19.81
C PHE A 61 7.23 -14.93 -19.86
N LEU A 62 5.94 -15.20 -20.08
CA LEU A 62 5.35 -16.54 -20.25
C LEU A 62 4.84 -16.75 -21.67
#